data_AF-A0A2V6P9A2-F1
#
_entry.id   AF-A0A2V6P9A2-F1
#
_cell.length_a   1.000
_cell.length_b   1.000
_cell.length_c   1.000
_cell.angle_alpha   90.00
_cell.angle_beta   90.00
_cell.angle_gamma   90.00
#
_symmetry.space_group_name_H-M   'P 1'
#
loop_
_entity.id
_entity.type
_entity.pdbx_description
1 polymer ?
#
loop_
_entity_poly.entity_id
_entity_poly.type
_entity_poly.pdbx_seq_one_letter_code
_entity_poly.pdbx_strand_id
1 'polypeptide(L)' 'MSIEGLGRKFQEARKARNLSLEEAARLTRIRQSRLAEIEADDFSNFPSLAYKTRWRPRHRAQR' A
#
# COMPACT_ATOMS: atom_id res chain seq x y z
N MET A 1 -17.54 0.97 3.99
CA MET A 1 -17.35 -0.07 2.96
C MET A 1 -16.13 -0.88 3.36
N SER A 2 -16.36 -1.98 4.08
CA SER A 2 -15.30 -2.90 4.48
C SER A 2 -14.80 -3.60 3.22
N ILE A 3 -13.51 -3.58 2.99
CA ILE A 3 -12.81 -4.19 1.85
C ILE A 3 -12.74 -5.73 2.09
N GLU A 4 -13.83 -6.34 2.54
CA GLU A 4 -13.84 -7.75 2.92
C GLU A 4 -13.54 -8.65 1.72
N GLY A 5 -12.47 -9.43 1.82
CA GLY A 5 -12.08 -10.40 0.80
C GLY A 5 -11.16 -9.87 -0.29
N LEU A 6 -10.59 -8.66 -0.15
CA LEU A 6 -9.51 -8.22 -1.05
C LEU A 6 -8.25 -9.07 -0.83
N GLY A 7 -7.93 -9.40 0.42
CA GLY A 7 -6.80 -10.26 0.73
C GLY A 7 -6.90 -11.64 0.07
N ARG A 8 -8.09 -12.26 0.11
CA ARG A 8 -8.35 -13.53 -0.58
C ARG A 8 -8.17 -13.43 -2.08
N LYS A 9 -8.71 -12.39 -2.73
CA LYS A 9 -8.55 -12.19 -4.18
C LYS A 9 -7.08 -12.00 -4.58
N PHE A 10 -6.30 -11.31 -3.75
CA PHE A 10 -4.86 -11.16 -3.95
C PHE A 10 -4.13 -12.50 -3.83
N GLN A 11 -4.47 -13.28 -2.81
CA GLN A 11 -3.90 -14.60 -2.59
C GLN A 11 -4.22 -15.56 -3.75
N GLU A 12 -5.47 -15.57 -4.22
CA GLU A 12 -5.90 -16.37 -5.36
C GLU A 12 -5.18 -15.96 -6.65
N ALA A 13 -5.09 -14.65 -6.94
CA ALA A 13 -4.38 -14.15 -8.11
C ALA A 13 -2.88 -14.49 -8.08
N ARG A 14 -2.26 -14.48 -6.90
CA ARG A 14 -0.86 -14.86 -6.71
C ARG A 14 -0.66 -16.36 -6.96
N LYS A 15 -1.51 -17.21 -6.37
CA LYS A 15 -1.47 -18.67 -6.55
C LYS A 15 -1.76 -19.08 -8.00
N ALA A 16 -2.72 -18.44 -8.66
CA ALA A 16 -3.05 -18.69 -10.06
C ALA A 16 -1.87 -18.40 -11.01
N ARG A 17 -0.98 -17.49 -10.61
CA ARG A 17 0.24 -17.15 -11.36
C ARG A 17 1.50 -17.87 -10.87
N ASN A 18 1.38 -18.78 -9.88
CA ASN A 18 2.51 -19.44 -9.22
C ASN A 18 3.59 -18.46 -8.73
N LEU A 19 3.18 -17.28 -8.26
CA LEU A 19 4.11 -16.26 -7.77
C LEU A 19 4.37 -16.43 -6.27
N SER A 20 5.64 -16.31 -5.87
CA SER A 20 6.00 -16.15 -4.46
C SER A 20 5.65 -14.73 -4.00
N LEU A 21 5.57 -14.50 -2.69
CA LEU A 21 5.38 -13.14 -2.15
C LEU A 21 6.53 -12.19 -2.55
N GLU A 22 7.75 -12.72 -2.66
CA GLU A 22 8.92 -11.97 -3.12
C GLU A 22 8.81 -11.59 -4.60
N GLU A 23 8.38 -12.53 -5.45
CA GLU A 23 8.21 -12.26 -6.87
C GLU A 23 7.08 -11.25 -7.12
N ALA A 24 5.97 -11.40 -6.39
CA ALA A 24 4.87 -10.44 -6.41
C ALA A 24 5.33 -9.05 -5.92
N ALA A 25 6.20 -8.98 -4.92
CA ALA A 25 6.77 -7.73 -4.45
C ALA A 25 7.65 -7.06 -5.51
N ARG A 26 8.46 -7.84 -6.22
CA ARG A 26 9.31 -7.36 -7.32
C ARG A 26 8.50 -6.81 -8.48
N LEU A 27 7.43 -7.52 -8.87
CA LEU A 27 6.57 -7.15 -10.00
C LEU A 27 5.70 -5.93 -9.70
N THR A 28 5.12 -5.87 -8.50
CA THR A 28 4.20 -4.78 -8.11
C THR A 28 4.92 -3.58 -7.50
N ARG A 29 6.20 -3.73 -7.15
CA ARG A 29 6.98 -2.79 -6.33
C ARG A 29 6.38 -2.52 -4.95
N ILE A 30 5.45 -3.36 -4.50
CA ILE A 30 4.89 -3.33 -3.15
C ILE A 30 5.80 -4.18 -2.27
N ARG A 31 6.14 -3.72 -1.06
CA ARG A 31 6.98 -4.52 -0.15
C ARG A 31 6.31 -5.85 0.18
N GLN A 32 7.11 -6.90 0.32
CA GLN A 32 6.64 -8.25 0.66
C GLN A 32 5.80 -8.26 1.96
N SER A 33 6.23 -7.53 2.98
CA SER A 33 5.47 -7.39 4.24
C SER A 33 4.08 -6.79 4.01
N ARG A 34 3.99 -5.80 3.12
CA ARG A 34 2.72 -5.15 2.76
C ARG A 34 1.80 -6.09 1.97
N LEU A 35 2.35 -6.93 1.10
CA LEU A 35 1.55 -7.96 0.41
C LEU A 35 0.99 -8.99 1.40
N ALA A 36 1.76 -9.38 2.41
CA ALA A 36 1.29 -10.28 3.46
C ALA A 36 0.19 -9.65 4.33
N GLU A 37 0.33 -8.36 4.69
CA GLU A 37 -0.71 -7.59 5.38
C GLU A 37 -2.01 -7.50 4.56
N ILE A 38 -1.90 -7.24 3.24
CA ILE A 38 -3.03 -7.21 2.32
C ILE A 38 -3.71 -8.58 2.25
N GLU A 39 -2.95 -9.69 2.13
CA GLU A 39 -3.51 -11.06 2.14
C GLU A 39 -4.23 -11.39 3.46
N ALA A 40 -3.81 -10.78 4.58
CA ALA A 40 -4.42 -10.93 5.89
C ALA A 40 -5.62 -10.00 6.14
N ASP A 41 -6.00 -9.16 5.17
CA ASP A 41 -6.97 -8.07 5.33
C ASP A 41 -6.59 -7.11 6.50
N ASP A 42 -5.31 -7.05 6.87
CA ASP A 42 -4.79 -6.17 7.92
C ASP A 42 -4.34 -4.83 7.33
N PHE A 43 -5.31 -3.91 7.23
CA PHE A 43 -5.08 -2.55 6.77
C PHE A 43 -4.84 -1.57 7.93
N SER A 44 -4.72 -2.05 9.17
CA SER A 44 -4.58 -1.20 10.36
C SER A 44 -3.30 -0.37 10.36
N ASN A 45 -2.30 -0.79 9.59
CA ASN A 45 -0.99 -0.15 9.50
C ASN A 45 -0.80 0.73 8.25
N PHE A 46 -1.88 1.00 7.49
CA PHE A 46 -1.80 1.99 6.43
C PHE A 46 -1.52 3.35 7.07
N PRO A 47 -0.38 4.01 6.75
CA PRO A 47 -0.24 5.40 7.10
C PRO A 47 -1.37 6.11 6.38
N SER A 48 -2.34 6.58 7.16
CA SER A 48 -3.43 7.41 6.68
C SER A 48 -2.84 8.54 5.83
N LEU A 49 -3.63 9.06 4.90
CA LEU A 49 -3.33 10.11 3.91
C LEU A 49 -2.83 11.46 4.49
N ALA A 50 -2.02 11.47 5.54
CA ALA A 50 -1.37 12.61 6.16
C ALA A 50 -0.17 13.12 5.34
N TYR A 51 -0.27 13.13 4.01
CA TYR A 51 0.53 14.03 3.16
C TYR A 51 -0.17 15.40 2.96
N LYS A 52 -1.25 15.67 3.70
CA LYS A 52 -1.85 17.00 3.84
C LYS A 52 -1.29 17.73 5.06
N THR A 53 -0.14 18.36 4.91
CA THR A 53 0.19 19.72 5.43
C THR A 53 1.70 19.90 5.50
N ARG A 54 2.24 20.70 4.57
CA ARG A 54 2.93 21.97 4.88
C ARG A 54 3.55 22.53 3.61
N TRP A 55 2.72 23.00 2.70
CA TRP A 55 3.17 24.00 1.74
C TRP A 55 3.00 25.37 2.42
N ARG A 56 4.11 25.97 2.87
CA ARG A 56 4.16 27.38 3.29
C ARG A 56 4.67 28.19 2.10
N PRO A 57 3.90 29.13 1.52
CA PRO A 57 4.45 30.08 0.57
C PRO A 57 5.46 30.95 1.32
N ARG A 58 6.70 31.01 0.83
CA ARG A 58 7.68 32.00 1.27
C ARG A 58 7.28 33.35 0.68
N HIS A 59 6.39 34.08 1.33
CA HIS A 59 6.41 35.54 1.20
C HIS A 59 7.62 36.04 1.98
N ARG A 60 8.72 36.30 1.27
CA ARG A 60 9.75 37.25 1.69
C ARG A 60 9.49 38.50 0.85
N ALA A 61 8.70 39.42 1.37
CA ALA A 61 9.19 40.55 2.17
C ALA A 61 10.22 41.38 1.39
N GLN A 62 9.71 42.51 0.87
CA GLN A 62 10.32 43.84 0.86
C GLN A 62 11.74 43.93 0.28
N ARG A 63 11.81 44.48 -0.92
CA ARG A 63 12.72 45.59 -1.24
C ARG A 63 11.97 46.61 -2.08
#